data_AF-A0A1W9R206-F1
#
_entry.id   AF-A0A1W9R206-F1
#
_cell.length_a   1.000
_cell.length_b   1.000
_cell.length_c   1.000
_cell.angle_alpha   90.00
_cell.angle_beta   90.00
_cell.angle_gamma   90.00
#
_symmetry.space_group_name_H-M   'P 1'
#
loop_
_entity.id
_entity.type
_entity.pdbx_description
1 polymer ?
#
loop_
_entity_poly.entity_id
_entity_poly.type
_entity_poly.pdbx_seq_one_letter_code
_entity_poly.pdbx_strand_id
1 'polypeptide(L)' 'MNKPKIKLKVTKEDTGYSAHINIGDIFIGTQGETMEGLNNMAVDAVNLTFEEKGWEYTRDKITFY' A
#
# COMPACT_ATOMS: atom_id res chain seq x y z
N MET A 1 16.54 9.20 4.74
CA MET A 1 15.71 8.78 3.58
C MET A 1 14.56 9.77 3.47
N ASN A 2 14.23 10.26 2.28
CA ASN A 2 13.05 11.12 2.10
C ASN A 2 11.79 10.26 2.12
N LYS A 3 10.65 10.86 2.46
CA LYS A 3 9.34 10.20 2.44
C LYS A 3 9.05 9.66 1.03
N PRO A 4 8.96 8.33 0.82
CA PRO A 4 8.81 7.76 -0.51
C PRO A 4 7.41 8.02 -1.08
N LYS A 5 7.33 8.14 -2.40
CA LYS A 5 6.05 8.09 -3.12
C LYS A 5 5.58 6.64 -3.18
N ILE A 6 4.31 6.41 -2.89
CA ILE A 6 3.75 5.05 -2.82
C ILE A 6 2.95 4.77 -4.08
N LYS A 7 3.37 3.74 -4.81
CA LYS A 7 2.71 3.25 -6.01
C LYS A 7 2.67 1.73 -5.98
N LEU A 8 1.57 1.16 -5.49
CA LEU A 8 1.42 -0.29 -5.38
C LEU A 8 1.01 -0.89 -6.72
N LYS A 9 1.60 -2.05 -7.03
CA LYS A 9 1.18 -2.89 -8.15
C LYS A 9 -0.03 -3.70 -7.71
N VAL A 10 -1.14 -3.61 -8.43
CA VAL A 10 -2.34 -4.42 -8.16
C VAL A 10 -2.27 -5.72 -8.96
N THR A 11 -2.66 -6.82 -8.31
CA THR A 11 -2.92 -8.10 -8.98
C THR A 11 -4.39 -8.46 -8.74
N LYS A 12 -5.11 -8.78 -9.83
CA LYS A 12 -6.45 -9.34 -9.75
C LYS A 12 -6.32 -10.82 -9.39
N GLU A 13 -6.92 -11.22 -8.28
CA GLU A 13 -6.94 -12.61 -7.82
C GLU A 13 -8.27 -13.28 -8.22
N ASP A 14 -8.33 -14.60 -8.08
CA ASP A 14 -9.56 -15.40 -8.29
C ASP A 14 -10.74 -14.85 -7.48
N THR A 15 -10.46 -14.44 -6.23
CA THR A 15 -11.39 -13.72 -5.36
C THR A 15 -10.71 -12.46 -4.81
N GLY A 16 -11.14 -11.29 -5.29
CA GLY A 16 -10.63 -10.01 -4.80
C GLY A 16 -9.37 -9.52 -5.52
N TYR A 17 -8.49 -8.87 -4.77
CA TYR A 17 -7.31 -8.16 -5.26
C TYR A 17 -6.19 -8.20 -4.21
N SER A 18 -4.95 -8.29 -4.68
CA SER A 18 -3.76 -8.05 -3.87
C SER A 18 -3.02 -6.82 -4.40
N ALA A 19 -2.22 -6.19 -3.55
CA ALA A 19 -1.32 -5.13 -3.97
C ALA A 19 0.00 -5.17 -3.21
N HIS A 20 1.09 -4.83 -3.88
CA HIS A 20 2.40 -4.79 -3.26
C HIS A 20 3.32 -3.69 -3.81
N ILE A 21 4.37 -3.37 -3.06
CA ILE A 21 5.49 -2.55 -3.48
C ILE A 21 6.78 -2.99 -2.78
N ASN A 22 7.91 -2.87 -3.47
CA ASN A 22 9.24 -2.96 -2.89
C ASN A 22 9.90 -1.57 -2.89
N ILE A 23 10.39 -1.12 -1.73
CA ILE A 23 11.08 0.17 -1.56
C ILE A 23 12.43 -0.13 -0.88
N GLY A 24 13.48 -0.34 -1.68
CA GLY A 24 14.74 -0.86 -1.16
C GLY A 24 14.51 -2.24 -0.55
N ASP A 25 14.88 -2.42 0.73
CA ASP A 25 14.70 -3.67 1.49
C ASP A 25 13.32 -3.80 2.16
N ILE A 26 12.43 -2.84 1.94
CA ILE A 26 11.08 -2.83 2.53
C ILE A 26 10.09 -3.41 1.53
N PHE A 27 9.43 -4.50 1.90
CA PHE A 27 8.25 -5.02 1.20
C PHE A 27 6.98 -4.61 1.93
N ILE A 28 6.01 -4.09 1.19
CA ILE A 28 4.67 -3.80 1.69
C ILE A 28 3.69 -4.58 0.81
N GLY A 29 2.88 -5.43 1.44
CA GLY A 29 1.85 -6.22 0.79
C GLY A 29 0.52 -6.05 1.51
N THR A 30 -0.57 -6.05 0.74
CA THR A 30 -1.93 -5.92 1.24
C THR A 30 -2.92 -6.60 0.29
N GLN A 31 -4.16 -6.80 0.74
CA GLN A 31 -5.22 -7.44 -0.05
C GLN A 31 -6.59 -6.92 0.35
N GLY A 32 -7.58 -7.12 -0.54
CA GLY A 32 -8.97 -6.78 -0.27
C GLY A 32 -9.94 -7.47 -1.24
N GLU A 33 -11.16 -7.73 -0.79
CA GLU A 33 -12.20 -8.38 -1.59
C GLU A 33 -12.73 -7.45 -2.72
N THR A 34 -12.72 -6.14 -2.47
CA THR A 34 -13.08 -5.11 -3.43
C THR A 34 -11.93 -4.12 -3.62
N MET A 35 -11.92 -3.36 -4.72
CA MET A 35 -10.92 -2.30 -4.93
C MET A 35 -10.97 -1.24 -3.82
N GLU A 36 -12.16 -0.92 -3.31
CA GLU A 36 -12.31 0.01 -2.19
C GLU A 36 -11.72 -0.58 -0.89
N GLY A 37 -11.99 -1.86 -0.60
CA GLY A 37 -11.41 -2.56 0.53
C GLY A 37 -9.88 -2.59 0.45
N LEU A 38 -9.33 -2.90 -0.73
CA LEU A 38 -7.89 -2.87 -0.98
C LEU A 38 -7.28 -1.48 -0.72
N ASN A 39 -7.95 -0.40 -1.14
CA ASN A 39 -7.50 0.96 -0.89
C ASN A 39 -7.37 1.26 0.61
N ASN A 40 -8.33 0.79 1.42
CA ASN A 40 -8.29 0.98 2.88
C ASN A 40 -7.11 0.24 3.48
N MET A 41 -7.00 -1.05 3.15
CA MET A 41 -5.94 -1.90 3.68
C MET A 41 -4.54 -1.46 3.21
N ALA A 42 -4.42 -0.80 2.05
CA ALA A 42 -3.16 -0.24 1.59
C ALA A 42 -2.70 0.98 2.40
N VAL A 43 -3.62 1.87 2.79
CA VAL A 43 -3.29 3.00 3.66
C VAL A 43 -2.78 2.51 5.01
N ASP A 44 -3.48 1.54 5.60
CA ASP A 44 -3.11 0.98 6.90
C ASP A 44 -1.75 0.27 6.84
N ALA A 45 -1.53 -0.58 5.82
CA ALA A 45 -0.26 -1.29 5.66
C ALA A 45 0.93 -0.35 5.46
N VAL A 46 0.75 0.73 4.68
CA VAL A 46 1.80 1.71 4.41
C VAL A 46 2.10 2.53 5.67
N ASN A 47 1.08 2.99 6.39
CA ASN A 47 1.27 3.76 7.61
C ASN A 47 1.92 2.91 8.71
N LEU A 48 1.51 1.65 8.87
CA LEU A 48 2.15 0.72 9.80
C LEU A 48 3.65 0.54 9.48
N THR A 49 3.99 0.42 8.20
CA THR A 49 5.39 0.25 7.77
C THR A 49 6.27 1.47 8.11
N PHE A 50 5.71 2.68 8.10
CA PHE A 50 6.45 3.92 8.28
C PHE A 50 6.14 4.66 9.59
N GLU A 51 5.45 4.01 10.53
CA GLU A 51 5.03 4.59 11.81
C GLU A 51 6.24 5.12 12.60
N GLU A 52 7.29 4.31 12.75
CA GLU A 52 8.52 4.70 13.47
C GLU A 52 9.27 5.87 12.81
N LYS A 53 9.00 6.14 11.52
CA LYS A 53 9.58 7.29 10.80
C LYS A 53 8.71 8.55 10.93
N GLY A 54 7.55 8.46 11.57
CA GLY A 54 6.59 9.56 11.72
C GLY A 54 5.97 9.99 10.39
N TRP A 55 5.89 9.09 9.40
CA TRP A 55 5.31 9.42 8.10
C TRP A 55 3.88 8.93 7.99
N GLU A 56 2.97 9.87 7.70
CA GLU A 56 1.55 9.57 7.52
C GLU A 56 1.13 9.69 6.04
N TYR A 57 0.43 8.69 5.54
CA TYR A 57 -0.10 8.61 4.19
C TYR A 57 -1.62 8.59 4.23
N THR A 58 -2.21 9.39 3.37
CA THR A 58 -3.65 9.43 3.07
C THR A 58 -3.92 8.72 1.74
N ARG A 59 -5.18 8.35 1.47
CA ARG A 59 -5.55 7.64 0.23
C ARG A 59 -5.06 8.36 -1.04
N ASP A 60 -5.12 9.68 -1.10
CA ASP A 60 -4.68 10.47 -2.27
C ASP A 60 -3.15 10.43 -2.51
N LYS A 61 -2.38 9.99 -1.52
CA LYS A 61 -0.91 9.85 -1.61
C LYS A 61 -0.48 8.44 -2.01
N ILE A 62 -1.43 7.51 -2.10
CA ILE A 62 -1.21 6.13 -2.53
C ILE A 62 -1.83 5.95 -3.90
N THR A 63 -1.01 5.50 -4.84
CA THR A 63 -1.45 5.23 -6.21
C THR A 63 -1.37 3.73 -6.52
N PHE A 64 -2.22 3.29 -7.43
CA PHE A 64 -2.30 1.90 -7.88
C PHE A 64 -2.07 1.85 -9.39
N TYR A 65 -1.43 0.78 -9.88
CA TYR A 65 -1.21 0.53 -11.32
C TYR A 65 -1.25 -0.95 -11.64
#